data_AF-A0A151TLP5-F1
#
_entry.id   AF-A0A151TLP5-F1
#
_cell.length_a   1.000
_cell.length_b   1.000
_cell.length_c   1.000
_cell.angle_alpha   90.00
_cell.angle_beta   90.00
_cell.angle_gamma   90.00
#
_symmetry.space_group_name_H-M   'P 1'
#
loop_
_entity.id
_entity.type
_entity.pdbx_description
1 polymer ?
#
loop_
_entity_poly.entity_id
_entity_poly.type
_entity_poly.pdbx_seq_one_letter_code
_entity_poly.pdbx_strand_id
1 'polypeptide(L)' 'RLFADKDSLIDKIYKDKYYLQGDFLSTELGCNPSYSWRSLLSTQNLLRELRKLVEDW' A
#
# COMPACT_ATOMS: atom_id res chain seq x y z
N ARG A 1 -8.17 -8.13 -3.17
CA ARG A 1 -7.71 -8.53 -4.52
C ARG A 1 -6.34 -7.94 -4.85
N LEU A 2 -6.10 -6.63 -4.68
CA LEU A 2 -4.76 -6.02 -4.89
C LEU A 2 -3.64 -6.72 -4.10
N PHE A 3 -3.82 -6.90 -2.80
CA PHE A 3 -2.83 -7.60 -1.95
C PHE A 3 -2.89 -9.13 -2.03
N ALA A 4 -3.88 -9.69 -2.74
CA ALA A 4 -4.03 -11.14 -2.86
C ALA A 4 -3.27 -11.69 -4.07
N ASP A 5 -3.00 -10.85 -5.07
CA ASP A 5 -2.30 -11.20 -6.30
C ASP A 5 -1.24 -10.13 -6.61
N LYS A 6 -0.02 -10.37 -6.12
CA LYS A 6 1.15 -9.50 -6.32
C LYS A 6 1.70 -9.53 -7.75
N ASP A 7 1.15 -10.37 -8.62
CA ASP A 7 1.52 -10.43 -10.04
C ASP A 7 0.50 -9.78 -10.96
N SER A 8 -0.63 -9.33 -10.39
CA SER A 8 -1.63 -8.57 -11.12
C SER A 8 -1.04 -7.30 -11.74
N LEU A 9 -1.51 -6.95 -12.94
CA LEU A 9 -1.12 -5.73 -13.63
C LEU A 9 -1.30 -4.48 -12.76
N ILE A 10 -2.36 -4.49 -11.95
CA ILE A 10 -2.69 -3.38 -11.06
C ILE A 10 -1.62 -3.21 -9.98
N ASP A 11 -1.13 -4.28 -9.35
CA ASP A 11 -0.06 -4.21 -8.36
C ASP A 11 1.22 -3.62 -8.97
N LYS A 12 1.60 -4.08 -10.17
CA LYS A 12 2.77 -3.56 -10.92
C LYS A 12 2.65 -2.07 -11.22
N ILE A 13 1.47 -1.62 -11.68
CA ILE A 13 1.21 -0.19 -11.95
C ILE A 13 1.31 0.64 -10.66
N TYR A 14 0.71 0.18 -9.56
CA TYR A 14 0.75 0.92 -8.30
C TYR A 14 2.17 0.97 -7.73
N LYS A 15 2.92 -0.14 -7.83
CA LYS A 15 4.33 -0.21 -7.43
C LYS A 15 5.17 0.78 -8.21
N ASP A 16 5.13 0.74 -9.54
CA ASP A 16 5.90 1.66 -10.38
C ASP A 16 5.52 3.13 -10.14
N LYS A 17 4.23 3.40 -9.88
CA LYS A 17 3.75 4.78 -9.76
C LYS A 17 3.97 5.39 -8.37
N TYR A 18 3.89 4.59 -7.31
CA TYR A 18 3.82 5.14 -5.95
C TYR A 18 4.86 4.57 -4.98
N TYR A 19 5.37 3.35 -5.18
CA TYR A 19 6.35 2.72 -4.27
C TYR A 19 7.40 1.92 -5.04
N LEU A 20 8.07 2.60 -5.99
CA LEU A 20 9.15 2.04 -6.81
C LEU A 20 10.24 1.37 -5.97
N GLN A 21 10.59 2.01 -4.85
CA GLN A 21 11.53 1.49 -3.86
C GLN A 21 10.85 1.46 -2.50
N GLY A 22 10.46 0.26 -2.07
CA GLY A 22 9.86 0.03 -0.76
C GLY A 22 8.62 -0.85 -0.82
N ASP A 23 7.92 -0.88 0.32
CA ASP A 23 6.67 -1.60 0.49
C ASP A 23 5.50 -0.63 0.63
N PHE A 24 4.30 -1.10 0.31
CA PHE A 24 3.05 -0.36 0.47
C PHE A 24 2.92 0.22 1.88
N LEU A 25 3.35 -0.50 2.93
CA LEU A 25 3.22 -0.05 4.32
C LEU A 25 4.21 1.06 4.70
N SER A 26 5.26 1.28 3.90
CA SER A 26 6.25 2.35 4.09
C SER A 26 6.01 3.58 3.22
N THR A 27 5.04 3.52 2.30
CA THR A 27 4.83 4.58 1.31
C THR A 27 4.13 5.80 1.89
N GLU A 28 4.51 6.99 1.43
CA GLU A 28 3.86 8.26 1.78
C GLU A 28 2.95 8.77 0.64
N LEU A 29 2.05 9.69 0.98
CA LEU A 29 1.14 10.32 0.03
C LEU A 29 1.92 11.35 -0.82
N GLY A 30 2.54 10.90 -1.90
CA GLY A 30 3.30 11.76 -2.83
C GLY A 30 2.45 12.87 -3.48
N CYS A 31 3.08 13.73 -4.29
CA CYS A 31 2.46 14.98 -4.78
C CYS A 31 1.24 14.84 -5.71
N ASN A 32 1.01 13.70 -6.37
CA ASN A 32 -0.14 13.52 -7.27
C ASN A 32 -0.84 12.15 -7.12
N PRO A 33 -1.51 11.91 -6.00
CA PRO A 33 -2.14 10.63 -5.71
C PRO A 33 -3.52 10.55 -6.37
N SER A 34 -3.74 9.51 -7.17
CA SER A 34 -5.07 9.22 -7.72
C SER A 34 -6.08 8.95 -6.60
N TYR A 35 -7.37 9.14 -6.88
CA TYR A 35 -8.43 8.87 -5.90
C TYR A 35 -8.35 7.44 -5.33
N SER A 36 -8.15 6.45 -6.21
CA SER A 36 -7.97 5.05 -5.81
C SER A 36 -6.75 4.85 -4.92
N TRP A 37 -5.64 5.54 -5.18
CA TRP A 37 -4.45 5.47 -4.32
C TRP A 37 -4.71 6.09 -2.94
N ARG A 38 -5.40 7.24 -2.88
CA ARG A 38 -5.81 7.86 -1.60
C ARG A 38 -6.68 6.93 -0.77
N SER A 39 -7.67 6.29 -1.40
CA SER A 39 -8.54 5.31 -0.75
C SER A 39 -7.79 4.06 -0.31
N LEU A 40 -6.73 3.66 -1.01
CA LEU A 40 -5.87 2.56 -0.58
C LEU A 40 -5.03 2.99 0.63
N LEU A 41 -4.40 4.16 0.55
CA LEU A 41 -3.55 4.70 1.61
C LEU A 41 -4.34 4.98 2.90
N SER A 42 -5.63 5.33 2.83
CA SER A 42 -6.46 5.46 4.04
C SER A 42 -6.59 4.14 4.82
N THR A 43 -6.48 3.00 4.14
CA THR A 43 -6.47 1.67 4.79
C THR A 43 -5.11 1.28 5.35
N GLN A 44 -4.03 1.98 4.97
CA GLN A 44 -2.66 1.68 5.37
C GLN A 44 -2.47 1.78 6.89
N ASN A 45 -3.12 2.74 7.55
CA ASN A 45 -3.02 2.92 9.00
C ASN A 45 -3.56 1.70 9.76
N LEU A 46 -4.72 1.19 9.35
CA LEU A 46 -5.30 -0.02 9.94
C LEU A 46 -4.36 -1.23 9.77
N LEU A 47 -3.75 -1.38 8.58
CA LEU A 47 -2.80 -2.46 8.35
C LEU A 47 -1.52 -2.34 9.19
N ARG A 48 -1.04 -1.10 9.44
CA ARG A 48 0.10 -0.85 10.33
C ARG A 48 -0.23 -1.22 11.78
N GLU A 49 -1.42 -0.89 12.26
CA GLU A 49 -1.89 -1.27 13.59
C GLU A 49 -2.00 -2.79 13.75
N LEU A 50 -2.61 -3.48 12.78
CA LEU A 50 -2.70 -4.94 12.78
C LEU A 50 -1.33 -5.61 12.78
N ARG A 51 -0.36 -5.09 12.01
CA ARG A 51 1.00 -5.63 11.99
C ARG A 51 1.66 -5.53 13.37
N LYS A 52 1.55 -4.38 14.04
CA LYS A 52 2.08 -4.21 15.40
C LYS A 52 1.45 -5.20 16.38
N LEU A 53 0.13 -5.36 16.33
CA LEU A 53 -0.58 -6.31 17.19
C LEU A 53 -0.14 -7.76 16.97
N VAL A 54 0.20 -8.16 15.74
CA VAL A 54 0.71 -9.50 15.44
C VAL A 54 2.17 -9.68 15.88
N GLU A 55 2.99 -8.64 15.77
CA GLU A 55 4.41 -8.67 16.22
C GLU A 55 4.54 -8.65 17.75
N ASP A 56 3.56 -8.09 18.46
CA ASP A 56 3.52 -8.05 19.93
C ASP A 56 3.07 -9.38 20.58
N TRP A 57 2.67 -10.40 19.79
CA TRP A 57 2.26 -11.75 20.25
C TRP A 57 3.39 -12.78 20.16
#